data_AF-A0A125A9C3-F1
#
_entry.id   AF-A0A125A9C3-F1
#
_cell.length_a   1.000
_cell.length_b   1.000
_cell.length_c   1.000
_cell.angle_alpha   90.00
_cell.angle_beta   90.00
_cell.angle_gamma   90.00
#
_symmetry.space_group_name_H-M   'P 1'
#
loop_
_entity.id
_entity.type
_entity.pdbx_description
1 polymer ?
#
loop_
_entity_poly.entity_id
_entity_poly.type
_entity_poly.pdbx_seq_one_letter_code
_entity_poly.pdbx_strand_id
1 'polypeptide(L)'
;MIYGYIHTLWEQNVPSDIRWDALNFIYSMFGDRQGMSLELCCDVLDARADVLRLRVNFELWLRDLPLEQPLGVNLVPFPEILDANVSYVTSDYDEGRLGQALAMAAWRWPGIAQEALLDRAAKVVVCDPQLLVEPLEVMEEFNILSRGARSGGWYLTGKNPINFALHRGSGRGGSYSWSEAF
;
A
#
# COMPACT_ATOMS: atom_id res chain seq x y z
N MET A 1 2.39 18.34 -2.45
CA MET A 1 2.99 18.49 -3.80
C MET A 1 3.55 17.15 -4.34
N ILE A 2 2.87 16.01 -4.11
CA ILE A 2 3.32 14.65 -4.54
C ILE A 2 2.44 14.08 -5.66
N TYR A 3 1.20 14.58 -5.78
CA TYR A 3 0.21 14.18 -6.79
C TYR A 3 0.72 14.23 -8.25
N GLY A 4 1.58 15.20 -8.58
CA GLY A 4 2.13 15.35 -9.93
C GLY A 4 3.23 14.35 -10.27
N TYR A 5 3.99 13.86 -9.28
CA TYR A 5 5.22 13.11 -9.55
C TYR A 5 4.97 11.63 -9.90
N ILE A 6 4.01 10.95 -9.26
CA ILE A 6 3.69 9.54 -9.62
C ILE A 6 2.98 9.47 -10.98
N HIS A 7 2.12 10.44 -11.27
CA HIS A 7 1.56 10.62 -12.60
C HIS A 7 2.65 10.85 -13.65
N THR A 8 3.65 11.67 -13.34
CA THR A 8 4.80 11.93 -14.22
C THR A 8 5.62 10.65 -14.45
N LEU A 9 5.85 9.85 -13.39
CA LEU A 9 6.61 8.59 -13.50
C LEU A 9 5.93 7.53 -14.37
N TRP A 10 4.60 7.46 -14.38
CA TRP A 10 3.88 6.42 -15.13
C TRP A 10 3.24 6.86 -16.45
N GLU A 11 3.03 8.17 -16.67
CA GLU A 11 2.44 8.69 -17.91
C GLU A 11 3.43 9.37 -18.86
N GLN A 12 4.59 9.81 -18.37
CA GLN A 12 5.68 10.16 -19.27
C GLN A 12 6.42 8.89 -19.68
N ASN A 13 7.06 8.88 -20.86
CA ASN A 13 7.90 7.78 -21.38
C ASN A 13 9.16 7.54 -20.51
N VAL A 14 9.02 7.56 -19.18
CA VAL A 14 10.07 7.22 -18.23
C VAL A 14 10.38 5.73 -18.38
N PRO A 15 11.64 5.39 -18.68
CA PRO A 15 12.11 4.02 -18.74
C PRO A 15 11.73 3.20 -17.49
N SER A 16 11.44 1.91 -17.69
CA SER A 16 10.93 1.04 -16.62
C SER A 16 11.90 0.88 -15.45
N ASP A 17 13.20 0.80 -15.76
CA ASP A 17 14.30 0.78 -14.81
C ASP A 17 14.31 1.99 -13.88
N ILE A 18 14.11 3.20 -14.41
CA ILE A 18 14.06 4.43 -13.60
C ILE A 18 12.87 4.42 -12.64
N ARG A 19 11.70 3.91 -13.08
CA ARG A 19 10.52 3.78 -12.22
C ARG A 19 10.78 2.80 -11.08
N TRP A 20 11.44 1.69 -11.38
CA TRP A 20 11.81 0.67 -10.40
C TRP A 20 12.86 1.17 -9.42
N ASP A 21 13.86 1.91 -9.86
CA ASP A 21 14.85 2.53 -8.97
C ASP A 21 14.20 3.53 -8.01
N ALA A 22 13.23 4.32 -8.50
CA ALA A 22 12.47 5.23 -7.65
C ALA A 22 11.62 4.48 -6.60
N LEU A 23 10.89 3.43 -7.00
CA LEU A 23 10.13 2.60 -6.06
C LEU A 23 11.07 1.93 -5.05
N ASN A 24 12.20 1.37 -5.49
CA ASN A 24 13.17 0.78 -4.59
C ASN A 24 13.73 1.80 -3.61
N PHE A 25 14.05 3.03 -4.03
CA PHE A 25 14.47 4.09 -3.12
C PHE A 25 13.40 4.42 -2.07
N ILE A 26 12.13 4.56 -2.49
CA ILE A 26 11.02 4.90 -1.59
C ILE A 26 10.80 3.81 -0.54
N TYR A 27 10.89 2.54 -0.95
CA TYR A 27 10.53 1.40 -0.11
C TYR A 27 11.72 0.69 0.52
N SER A 28 12.97 1.08 0.24
CA SER A 28 14.16 0.47 0.83
C SER A 28 14.39 0.94 2.26
N MET A 29 14.81 0.03 3.14
CA MET A 29 15.37 0.32 4.47
C MET A 29 16.77 0.96 4.37
N PHE A 30 17.45 0.78 3.25
CA PHE A 30 18.82 1.27 3.03
C PHE A 30 18.83 2.48 2.11
N GLY A 31 19.75 3.39 2.39
CA GLY A 31 20.06 4.48 1.49
C GLY A 31 20.64 4.01 0.16
N ASP A 32 20.69 4.94 -0.79
CA ASP A 32 21.35 4.77 -2.07
C ASP A 32 22.88 4.67 -1.92
N ARG A 33 23.58 4.60 -3.05
CA ARG A 33 25.06 4.52 -3.08
C ARG A 33 25.76 5.73 -2.46
N GLN A 34 25.07 6.84 -2.28
CA GLN A 34 25.57 8.07 -1.67
C GLN A 34 25.17 8.18 -0.18
N GLY A 35 24.45 7.18 0.34
CA GLY A 35 23.97 7.16 1.73
C GLY A 35 22.67 7.92 1.94
N MET A 36 22.00 8.37 0.87
CA MET A 36 20.71 9.05 0.99
C MET A 36 19.58 8.03 1.14
N SER A 37 18.79 8.11 2.20
CA SER A 37 17.57 7.31 2.37
C SER A 37 16.31 8.18 2.31
N LEU A 38 15.15 7.56 2.11
CA LEU A 38 13.88 8.28 2.19
C LEU A 38 13.70 8.90 3.58
N GLU A 39 14.07 8.19 4.65
CA GLU A 39 14.02 8.67 6.04
C GLU A 39 14.83 9.96 6.19
N LEU A 40 16.08 9.98 5.74
CA LEU A 40 16.93 11.16 5.82
C LEU A 40 16.34 12.34 5.05
N CYS A 41 15.78 12.09 3.86
CA CYS A 41 15.09 13.12 3.09
C CYS A 41 13.85 13.64 3.83
N CYS A 42 13.08 12.76 4.48
CA CYS A 42 11.88 13.12 5.22
C CYS A 42 12.19 13.94 6.48
N ASP A 43 13.25 13.57 7.20
CA ASP A 43 13.69 14.27 8.41
C ASP A 43 14.07 15.73 8.09
N VAL A 44 14.76 15.96 6.97
CA VAL A 44 15.14 17.31 6.52
C VAL A 44 13.92 18.13 6.07
N LEU A 45 12.91 17.46 5.51
CA LEU A 45 11.72 18.10 4.93
C LEU A 45 10.54 18.18 5.92
N ASP A 46 10.73 17.78 7.17
CA ASP A 46 9.67 17.68 8.19
C ASP A 46 8.45 16.87 7.68
N ALA A 47 8.75 15.70 7.10
CA ALA A 47 7.76 14.80 6.52
C ALA A 47 7.79 13.42 7.18
N ARG A 48 6.70 12.66 7.07
CA ARG A 48 6.61 11.28 7.59
C ARG A 48 6.79 10.27 6.44
N ALA A 49 7.85 9.49 6.48
CA ALA A 49 8.17 8.50 5.44
C ALA A 49 7.04 7.47 5.23
N ASP A 50 6.43 6.98 6.31
CA ASP A 50 5.32 6.02 6.24
C ASP A 50 4.10 6.59 5.52
N VAL A 51 3.79 7.87 5.79
CA VAL A 51 2.70 8.58 5.11
C VAL A 51 3.01 8.71 3.61
N LEU A 52 4.26 8.99 3.23
CA LEU A 52 4.66 9.02 1.82
C LEU A 52 4.52 7.66 1.13
N ARG A 53 4.94 6.57 1.77
CA ARG A 53 4.83 5.22 1.21
C ARG A 53 3.38 4.76 1.06
N LEU A 54 2.53 5.08 2.04
CA LEU A 54 1.09 4.87 1.92
C LEU A 54 0.48 5.69 0.79
N ARG A 55 0.94 6.93 0.64
CA ARG A 55 0.54 7.79 -0.48
C ARG A 55 0.92 7.18 -1.83
N VAL A 56 2.10 6.57 -1.93
CA VAL A 56 2.55 5.91 -3.16
C VAL A 56 1.65 4.72 -3.49
N ASN A 57 1.38 3.83 -2.52
CA ASN A 57 0.42 2.72 -2.70
C ASN A 57 -0.97 3.23 -3.12
N PHE A 58 -1.45 4.29 -2.48
CA PHE A 58 -2.72 4.90 -2.79
C PHE A 58 -2.78 5.42 -4.24
N GLU A 59 -1.71 6.08 -4.71
CA GLU A 59 -1.66 6.60 -6.08
C GLU A 59 -1.52 5.50 -7.13
N LEU A 60 -0.90 4.35 -6.79
CA LEU A 60 -0.91 3.13 -7.61
C LEU A 60 -2.32 2.55 -7.72
N TRP A 61 -3.06 2.46 -6.61
CA TRP A 61 -4.46 2.03 -6.60
C TRP A 61 -5.35 2.98 -7.41
N LEU A 62 -5.22 4.30 -7.19
CA LEU A 62 -6.04 5.31 -7.84
C LEU A 62 -5.93 5.26 -9.37
N ARG A 63 -4.74 4.91 -9.89
CA ARG A 63 -4.47 4.74 -11.33
C ARG A 63 -4.65 3.32 -11.81
N ASP A 64 -4.91 2.39 -10.90
CA ASP A 64 -5.09 0.97 -11.18
C ASP A 64 -3.85 0.38 -11.90
N LEU A 65 -2.67 0.66 -11.33
CA LEU A 65 -1.36 0.28 -11.84
C LEU A 65 -0.77 -0.86 -11.00
N PRO A 66 -1.02 -2.13 -11.37
CA PRO A 66 -0.41 -3.26 -10.69
C PRO A 66 1.09 -3.32 -11.00
N LEU A 67 1.90 -3.64 -9.99
CA LEU A 67 3.32 -3.86 -10.19
C LEU A 67 3.56 -5.26 -10.77
N GLU A 68 4.45 -5.35 -11.77
CA GLU A 68 4.77 -6.61 -12.46
C GLU A 68 5.57 -7.59 -11.58
N GLN A 69 6.28 -7.07 -10.58
CA GLN A 69 7.16 -7.82 -9.68
C GLN A 69 7.06 -7.26 -8.26
N PRO A 70 7.52 -7.98 -7.22
CA PRO A 70 7.46 -7.44 -5.86
C PRO A 70 8.43 -6.28 -5.69
N LEU A 71 8.13 -5.43 -4.72
CA LEU A 71 9.13 -4.54 -4.15
C LEU A 71 10.32 -5.35 -3.59
N GLY A 72 11.51 -4.73 -3.60
CA GLY A 72 12.79 -5.39 -3.33
C GLY A 72 12.90 -6.07 -1.96
N VAL A 73 13.94 -6.90 -1.80
CA VAL A 73 14.17 -7.68 -0.56
C VAL A 73 14.44 -6.81 0.67
N ASN A 74 14.90 -5.58 0.47
CA ASN A 74 15.19 -4.62 1.54
C ASN A 74 13.99 -3.72 1.85
N LEU A 75 12.78 -4.20 1.56
CA LEU A 75 11.53 -3.50 1.78
C LEU A 75 11.35 -3.13 3.26
N VAL A 76 11.05 -1.86 3.54
CA VAL A 76 10.59 -1.41 4.85
C VAL A 76 9.30 -2.18 5.19
N PRO A 77 9.16 -2.70 6.42
CA PRO A 77 7.91 -3.31 6.88
C PRO A 77 6.70 -2.42 6.59
N PHE A 78 5.52 -3.02 6.45
CA PHE A 78 4.33 -2.19 6.31
C PHE A 78 4.14 -1.35 7.59
N PRO A 79 3.59 -0.13 7.50
CA PRO A 79 3.65 0.82 8.60
C PRO A 79 2.95 0.34 9.88
N GLU A 80 3.59 0.49 11.03
CA GLU A 80 3.06 0.10 12.35
C GLU A 80 1.73 0.80 12.68
N ILE A 81 1.53 2.02 12.18
CA ILE A 81 0.25 2.75 12.30
C ILE A 81 -0.94 2.00 11.68
N LEU A 82 -0.68 1.15 10.68
CA LEU A 82 -1.71 0.28 10.12
C LEU A 82 -1.84 -1.04 10.87
N ASP A 83 -0.76 -1.54 11.47
CA ASP A 83 -0.75 -2.83 12.15
C ASP A 83 -1.80 -2.91 13.25
N ALA A 84 -1.85 -1.91 14.14
CA ALA A 84 -2.87 -1.86 15.19
C ALA A 84 -4.31 -1.84 14.63
N ASN A 85 -4.54 -1.17 13.51
CA ASN A 85 -5.86 -1.13 12.87
C ASN A 85 -6.20 -2.48 12.22
N VAL A 86 -5.24 -3.11 11.53
CA VAL A 86 -5.40 -4.44 10.93
C VAL A 86 -5.76 -5.46 11.98
N SER A 87 -4.96 -5.52 13.06
CA SER A 87 -5.18 -6.46 14.16
C SER A 87 -6.51 -6.23 14.86
N TYR A 88 -6.93 -4.97 15.01
CA TYR A 88 -8.24 -4.65 15.60
C TYR A 88 -9.40 -5.12 14.73
N VAL A 89 -9.41 -4.83 13.43
CA VAL A 89 -10.57 -5.18 12.57
C VAL A 89 -10.60 -6.67 12.22
N THR A 90 -9.47 -7.36 12.29
CA THR A 90 -9.37 -8.80 12.02
C THR A 90 -9.16 -9.64 13.28
N SER A 91 -9.48 -9.11 14.48
CA SER A 91 -9.23 -9.79 15.75
C SER A 91 -9.88 -11.16 15.87
N ASP A 92 -11.03 -11.35 15.20
CA ASP A 92 -11.78 -12.62 15.20
C ASP A 92 -11.12 -13.70 14.31
N TYR A 93 -10.05 -13.35 13.58
CA TYR A 93 -9.36 -14.19 12.61
C TYR A 93 -7.91 -14.47 13.03
N ASP A 94 -7.72 -15.47 13.89
CA ASP A 94 -6.43 -15.86 14.48
C ASP A 94 -5.71 -14.68 15.16
N GLU A 95 -6.43 -13.96 16.02
CA GLU A 95 -5.92 -12.79 16.76
C GLU A 95 -5.35 -11.70 15.83
N GLY A 96 -5.91 -11.56 14.62
CA GLY A 96 -5.48 -10.57 13.63
C GLY A 96 -4.34 -11.03 12.71
N ARG A 97 -3.74 -12.20 12.95
CA ARG A 97 -2.59 -12.70 12.18
C ARG A 97 -2.93 -12.92 10.70
N LEU A 98 -4.16 -13.34 10.41
CA LEU A 98 -4.63 -13.52 9.03
C LEU A 98 -4.67 -12.18 8.28
N GLY A 99 -5.18 -11.12 8.91
CA GLY A 99 -5.20 -9.78 8.34
C GLY A 99 -3.81 -9.19 8.13
N GLN A 100 -2.90 -9.38 9.09
CA GLN A 100 -1.51 -8.92 8.98
C GLN A 100 -0.79 -9.59 7.79
N ALA A 101 -1.02 -10.88 7.56
CA ALA A 101 -0.44 -11.59 6.44
C ALA A 101 -0.92 -11.05 5.08
N LEU A 102 -2.20 -10.73 4.96
CA LEU A 102 -2.78 -10.08 3.78
C LEU A 102 -2.19 -8.68 3.56
N ALA A 103 -2.13 -7.87 4.61
CA ALA A 103 -1.56 -6.51 4.56
C ALA A 103 -0.10 -6.54 4.08
N MET A 104 0.72 -7.42 4.67
CA MET A 104 2.12 -7.57 4.30
C MET A 104 2.31 -8.05 2.85
N ALA A 105 1.47 -8.98 2.40
CA ALA A 105 1.53 -9.47 1.02
C ALA A 105 1.16 -8.38 0.01
N ALA A 106 0.09 -7.62 0.26
CA ALA A 106 -0.34 -6.51 -0.59
C ALA A 106 0.64 -5.31 -0.54
N TRP A 107 1.27 -5.06 0.62
CA TRP A 107 2.32 -4.05 0.75
C TRP A 107 3.53 -4.36 -0.15
N ARG A 108 3.94 -5.62 -0.19
CA ARG A 108 5.06 -6.07 -1.01
C ARG A 108 4.73 -6.18 -2.50
N TRP A 109 3.46 -6.44 -2.83
CA TRP A 109 2.96 -6.60 -4.20
C TRP A 109 1.75 -5.70 -4.45
N PRO A 110 1.93 -4.38 -4.60
CA PRO A 110 0.83 -3.47 -4.94
C PRO A 110 0.16 -3.89 -6.26
N GLY A 111 -1.15 -4.16 -6.20
CA GLY A 111 -1.96 -4.62 -7.32
C GLY A 111 -1.90 -6.13 -7.56
N ILE A 112 -1.54 -6.92 -6.55
CA ILE A 112 -1.53 -8.38 -6.63
C ILE A 112 -2.93 -8.96 -6.90
N ALA A 113 -3.01 -9.96 -7.77
CA ALA A 113 -4.25 -10.71 -8.01
C ALA A 113 -4.72 -11.44 -6.75
N GLN A 114 -6.03 -11.62 -6.59
CA GLN A 114 -6.62 -12.18 -5.37
C GLN A 114 -6.09 -13.57 -5.04
N GLU A 115 -6.04 -14.48 -6.02
CA GLU A 115 -5.56 -15.85 -5.82
C GLU A 115 -4.09 -15.83 -5.35
N ALA A 116 -3.28 -14.99 -6.01
CA ALA A 116 -1.88 -14.81 -5.69
C ALA A 116 -1.64 -14.16 -4.31
N LEU A 117 -2.56 -13.31 -3.85
CA LEU A 117 -2.56 -12.68 -2.53
C LEU A 117 -2.83 -13.72 -1.45
N LEU A 118 -3.94 -14.47 -1.59
CA LEU A 118 -4.36 -15.51 -0.65
C LEU A 118 -3.27 -16.58 -0.52
N ASP A 119 -2.73 -17.07 -1.64
CA ASP A 119 -1.65 -18.06 -1.64
C ASP A 119 -0.39 -17.60 -0.90
N ARG A 120 -0.03 -16.31 -1.05
CA ARG A 120 1.18 -15.76 -0.40
C ARG A 120 0.95 -15.54 1.07
N ALA A 121 -0.19 -14.97 1.45
CA ALA A 121 -0.54 -14.77 2.85
C ALA A 121 -0.66 -16.12 3.57
N ALA A 122 -1.29 -17.12 2.95
CA ALA A 122 -1.44 -18.47 3.50
C ALA A 122 -0.08 -19.13 3.80
N LYS A 123 0.93 -18.92 2.95
CA LYS A 123 2.29 -19.42 3.19
C LYS A 123 3.00 -18.77 4.38
N VAL A 124 2.67 -17.52 4.68
CA VAL A 124 3.26 -16.79 5.82
C VAL A 124 2.70 -17.31 7.13
N VAL A 125 1.38 -17.48 7.22
CA VAL A 125 0.71 -17.94 8.45
C VAL A 125 0.52 -19.45 8.51
N VAL A 126 0.88 -20.17 7.45
CA VAL A 126 0.78 -21.63 7.31
C VAL A 126 -0.66 -22.12 7.52
N CYS A 127 -1.56 -21.63 6.68
CA CYS A 127 -2.99 -21.99 6.70
C CYS A 127 -3.53 -22.33 5.30
N ASP A 128 -4.79 -22.76 5.23
CA ASP A 128 -5.52 -22.90 3.96
C ASP A 128 -5.85 -21.50 3.40
N PRO A 129 -5.54 -21.19 2.13
CA PRO A 129 -5.91 -19.92 1.49
C PRO A 129 -7.38 -19.53 1.65
N GLN A 130 -8.28 -20.50 1.75
CA GLN A 130 -9.72 -20.23 1.89
C GLN A 130 -10.08 -19.53 3.22
N LEU A 131 -9.27 -19.73 4.26
CA LEU A 131 -9.45 -19.06 5.56
C LEU A 131 -9.16 -17.56 5.52
N LEU A 132 -8.53 -17.07 4.45
CA LEU A 132 -8.16 -15.67 4.29
C LEU A 132 -9.21 -14.86 3.52
N VAL A 133 -10.25 -15.49 2.99
CA VAL A 133 -11.30 -14.81 2.20
C VAL A 133 -12.11 -13.86 3.07
N GLU A 134 -12.65 -14.31 4.20
CA GLU A 134 -13.43 -13.45 5.10
C GLU A 134 -12.58 -12.31 5.71
N PRO A 135 -11.35 -12.53 6.22
CA PRO A 135 -10.47 -11.44 6.63
C PRO A 135 -10.20 -10.41 5.53
N LEU A 136 -10.05 -10.85 4.28
CA LEU A 136 -9.84 -9.96 3.13
C LEU A 136 -11.06 -9.08 2.87
N GLU A 137 -12.28 -9.63 2.94
CA GLU A 137 -13.53 -8.89 2.80
C GLU A 137 -13.67 -7.83 3.91
N VAL A 138 -13.36 -8.20 5.16
CA VAL A 138 -13.33 -7.26 6.28
C VAL A 138 -12.30 -6.15 6.05
N MET A 139 -11.09 -6.50 5.60
CA MET A 139 -10.06 -5.50 5.30
C MET A 139 -10.47 -4.55 4.15
N GLU A 140 -11.26 -5.02 3.18
CA GLU A 140 -11.84 -4.18 2.13
C GLU A 140 -12.92 -3.24 2.68
N GLU A 141 -13.84 -3.75 3.51
CA GLU A 141 -14.92 -2.96 4.13
C GLU A 141 -14.36 -1.81 4.98
N PHE A 142 -13.31 -2.09 5.75
CA PHE A 142 -12.62 -1.08 6.56
C PHE A 142 -11.65 -0.21 5.76
N ASN A 143 -11.59 -0.39 4.44
CA ASN A 143 -10.75 0.36 3.52
C ASN A 143 -9.26 0.26 3.85
N ILE A 144 -8.80 -0.84 4.44
CA ILE A 144 -7.38 -1.06 4.68
C ILE A 144 -6.73 -1.59 3.40
N LEU A 145 -7.38 -2.57 2.78
CA LEU A 145 -7.09 -3.02 1.43
C LEU A 145 -8.13 -2.43 0.47
N SER A 146 -7.73 -2.20 -0.77
CA SER A 146 -8.66 -1.74 -1.80
C SER A 146 -8.42 -2.47 -3.10
N ARG A 147 -9.52 -2.89 -3.73
CA ARG A 147 -9.49 -3.53 -5.03
C ARG A 147 -9.44 -2.51 -6.17
N GLY A 148 -8.58 -2.78 -7.16
CA GLY A 148 -8.46 -2.00 -8.38
C GLY A 148 -9.66 -2.21 -9.29
N ALA A 149 -10.20 -1.13 -9.88
CA ALA A 149 -11.47 -1.19 -10.59
C ALA A 149 -11.41 -1.93 -11.94
N ARG A 150 -10.28 -1.90 -12.65
CA ARG A 150 -10.11 -2.61 -13.94
C ARG A 150 -9.15 -3.79 -13.80
N SER A 151 -8.04 -3.62 -13.08
CA SER A 151 -7.07 -4.70 -12.87
C SER A 151 -7.61 -5.81 -11.97
N GLY A 152 -8.54 -5.48 -11.05
CA GLY A 152 -9.01 -6.39 -10.01
C GLY A 152 -7.95 -6.72 -8.94
N GLY A 153 -6.78 -6.10 -9.00
CA GLY A 153 -5.66 -6.32 -8.06
C GLY A 153 -5.85 -5.60 -6.73
N TRP A 154 -5.15 -6.07 -5.70
CA TRP A 154 -5.27 -5.60 -4.32
C TRP A 154 -4.10 -4.70 -3.91
N TYR A 155 -4.43 -3.62 -3.20
CA TYR A 155 -3.47 -2.60 -2.76
C TYR A 155 -3.66 -2.30 -1.27
N LEU A 156 -2.55 -2.10 -0.55
CA LEU A 156 -2.59 -1.60 0.84
C LEU A 156 -2.68 -0.07 0.83
N THR A 157 -3.90 0.43 0.95
CA THR A 157 -4.20 1.87 0.88
C THR A 157 -4.28 2.51 2.26
N GLY A 158 -4.49 1.72 3.33
CA GLY A 158 -4.78 2.23 4.68
C GLY A 158 -6.11 2.98 4.72
N LYS A 159 -6.56 3.43 5.90
CA LYS A 159 -7.86 4.14 6.05
C LYS A 159 -8.00 5.26 5.02
N ASN A 160 -8.74 4.96 3.96
CA ASN A 160 -8.78 5.77 2.75
C ASN A 160 -9.66 7.02 2.99
N PRO A 161 -9.09 8.25 3.03
CA PRO A 161 -9.89 9.46 3.20
C PRO A 161 -10.84 9.71 2.01
N ILE A 162 -10.52 9.17 0.82
CA ILE A 162 -11.39 9.27 -0.36
C ILE A 162 -12.63 8.36 -0.22
N ASN A 163 -12.57 7.21 0.46
CA ASN A 163 -13.79 6.44 0.73
C ASN A 163 -14.66 7.06 1.85
N PHE A 164 -14.03 7.75 2.80
CA PHE A 164 -14.76 8.66 3.72
C PHE A 164 -15.47 9.80 2.96
N ALA A 165 -14.88 10.32 1.89
CA ALA A 165 -15.44 11.39 1.05
C ALA A 165 -16.43 10.91 -0.03
N LEU A 166 -16.25 9.69 -0.57
CA LEU A 166 -17.11 9.05 -1.56
C LEU A 166 -18.43 8.59 -0.93
N HIS A 167 -18.42 8.09 0.31
CA HIS A 167 -19.66 7.86 1.09
C HIS A 167 -20.41 9.15 1.44
N ARG A 168 -19.78 10.32 1.30
CA ARG A 168 -20.40 11.66 1.45
C ARG A 168 -20.66 12.39 0.13
N GLY A 169 -20.52 11.73 -1.03
CA GLY A 169 -21.00 12.26 -2.31
C GLY A 169 -20.16 13.38 -2.93
N SER A 170 -18.86 13.47 -2.63
CA SER A 170 -17.97 14.40 -3.34
C SER A 170 -17.09 13.65 -4.35
N GLY A 171 -17.14 14.09 -5.62
CA GLY A 171 -16.48 13.44 -6.74
C GLY A 171 -14.97 13.27 -6.55
N ARG A 172 -14.42 12.26 -7.25
CA ARG A 172 -12.98 11.99 -7.36
C ARG A 172 -12.28 13.26 -7.90
N GLY A 173 -11.68 14.07 -7.02
CA GLY A 173 -10.96 15.28 -7.45
C GLY A 173 -10.82 16.43 -6.45
N GLY A 174 -11.24 16.30 -5.19
CA GLY A 174 -11.03 17.34 -4.17
C GLY A 174 -9.67 17.25 -3.48
N SER A 175 -8.99 18.39 -3.27
CA SER A 175 -7.76 18.47 -2.46
C SER A 175 -8.06 18.13 -1.00
N TYR A 176 -7.82 16.87 -0.63
CA TYR A 176 -8.00 16.38 0.74
C TYR A 176 -6.77 16.69 1.59
N SER A 177 -6.98 17.10 2.84
CA SER A 177 -5.92 17.32 3.82
C SER A 177 -5.47 15.97 4.41
N TRP A 178 -4.23 15.58 4.14
CA TRP A 178 -3.69 14.27 4.54
C TRP A 178 -3.27 14.21 6.01
N SER A 179 -3.03 15.35 6.66
CA SER A 179 -2.70 15.43 8.08
C SER A 179 -3.87 15.05 8.98
N GLU A 180 -5.10 15.02 8.45
CA GLU A 180 -6.30 14.63 9.19
C GLU A 180 -6.67 13.15 9.00
N ALA A 181 -5.95 12.45 8.11
CA ALA A 181 -6.21 11.05 7.78
C ALA A 181 -5.32 10.06 8.56
N PHE A 182 -4.30 10.56 9.27
CA PHE A 182 -3.28 9.75 9.98
C PHE A 182 -2.81 10.37 11.28
#